data_AF-A0A9D2T176-F1
#
_entry.id   AF-A0A9D2T176-F1
#
_cell.length_a   1.000
_cell.length_b   1.000
_cell.length_c   1.000
_cell.angle_alpha   90.00
_cell.angle_beta   90.00
_cell.angle_gamma   90.00
#
_symmetry.space_group_name_H-M   'P 1'
#
loop_
_entity.id
_entity.type
_entity.pdbx_description
1 polymer ?
#
loop_
_entity_poly.entity_id
_entity_poly.type
_entity_poly.pdbx_seq_one_letter_code
_entity_poly.pdbx_strand_id
1 'polypeptide(L)' 'MEEAHKEPTEKRCPACGAVLEYLSPALLPARLNYLCARADLYLCPQCGRYEFYRDPRWLERDREKREKG' A
#
# COMPACT_ATOMS: atom_id res chain seq x y z
N MET A 1 -9.48 18.32 -12.36
CA MET A 1 -8.47 17.28 -12.66
C MET A 1 -7.41 17.46 -11.59
N GLU A 2 -7.68 16.97 -10.38
CA GLU A 2 -6.77 17.14 -9.25
C GLU A 2 -5.90 15.89 -9.21
N GLU A 3 -4.80 15.97 -9.94
CA GLU A 3 -3.67 15.05 -9.80
C GLU A 3 -3.09 15.31 -8.41
N ALA A 4 -3.63 14.60 -7.42
CA ALA A 4 -3.05 14.55 -6.10
C ALA A 4 -1.63 14.00 -6.25
N HIS A 5 -0.66 14.91 -6.29
CA HIS A 5 0.76 14.66 -5.98
C HIS A 5 0.80 14.05 -4.58
N LYS A 6 0.53 12.75 -4.49
CA LYS A 6 0.80 11.95 -3.32
C LYS A 6 2.31 11.84 -3.32
N GLU A 7 2.97 12.69 -2.54
CA GLU A 7 4.40 12.60 -2.26
C GLU A 7 4.73 11.12 -2.11
N PRO A 8 5.60 10.54 -2.96
CA PRO A 8 5.95 9.14 -2.81
C PRO A 8 6.68 9.06 -1.48
N THR A 9 5.95 8.68 -0.43
CA THR A 9 6.57 8.31 0.83
C THR A 9 7.40 7.09 0.49
N GLU A 10 8.68 7.30 0.22
CA GLU A 10 9.63 6.26 -0.13
C GLU A 10 9.61 5.22 0.99
N LYS A 11 8.86 4.13 0.77
CA LYS A 11 8.78 3.04 1.73
C LYS A 11 10.09 2.30 1.66
N ARG A 12 10.75 2.09 2.79
CA ARG A 12 12.00 1.35 2.86
C ARG A 12 11.77 0.00 3.52
N CYS A 13 12.42 -1.02 2.98
CA CYS A 13 12.38 -2.35 3.54
C CYS A 13 13.03 -2.33 4.94
N PRO A 14 12.37 -2.82 5.99
CA PRO A 14 12.95 -2.88 7.33
C PRO A 14 14.08 -3.91 7.44
N ALA A 15 14.18 -4.86 6.50
CA ALA A 15 15.20 -5.90 6.51
C ALA A 15 16.52 -5.44 5.85
N CYS A 16 16.44 -4.75 4.71
CA CYS A 16 17.62 -4.37 3.92
C CYS A 16 17.79 -2.86 3.73
N GLY A 17 16.86 -2.03 4.19
CA GLY A 17 16.90 -0.56 4.05
C GLY A 17 16.65 -0.03 2.63
N ALA A 18 16.49 -0.92 1.65
CA ALA A 18 16.25 -0.59 0.26
C ALA A 18 14.89 0.07 0.04
N VAL A 19 14.81 0.97 -0.94
CA VAL A 19 13.53 1.57 -1.36
C VAL A 19 12.66 0.47 -1.97
N LEU A 20 11.42 0.39 -1.50
CA LEU A 20 10.44 -0.56 -2.00
C LEU A 20 9.78 0.01 -3.26
N GLU A 21 9.62 -0.84 -4.26
CA GLU A 21 8.93 -0.51 -5.49
C GLU A 21 7.42 -0.74 -5.33
N TYR A 22 6.64 0.26 -5.73
CA TYR A 22 5.19 0.15 -5.72
C TYR A 22 4.71 -0.86 -6.77
N LEU A 23 3.93 -1.84 -6.34
CA LEU A 23 3.28 -2.79 -7.22
C LEU A 23 1.90 -2.29 -7.59
N SER A 24 1.77 -1.83 -8.83
CA SER A 24 0.49 -1.43 -9.40
C SER A 24 -0.52 -2.58 -9.33
N PRO A 25 -1.76 -2.33 -8.86
CA PRO A 25 -2.82 -3.34 -8.78
C PRO A 25 -3.09 -4.04 -10.11
N ALA A 26 -2.88 -3.33 -11.24
CA ALA A 26 -3.04 -3.85 -12.60
C ALA A 26 -2.05 -4.99 -12.94
N LEU A 27 -0.89 -5.05 -12.27
CA LEU A 27 0.10 -6.11 -12.44
C LEU A 27 -0.14 -7.28 -11.48
N LEU A 28 -1.08 -7.14 -10.53
CA LEU A 28 -1.36 -8.17 -9.54
C LEU A 28 -2.39 -9.18 -10.06
N PRO A 29 -2.23 -10.47 -9.72
CA PRO A 29 -3.27 -11.47 -9.95
C PRO A 29 -4.59 -11.00 -9.34
N ALA A 30 -5.72 -11.26 -10.01
CA ALA A 30 -7.05 -10.88 -9.51
C ALA A 30 -7.31 -11.32 -8.06
N ARG A 31 -6.72 -12.46 -7.66
CA ARG A 31 -6.78 -12.97 -6.27
C ARG A 31 -6.15 -12.05 -5.23
N LEU A 32 -5.25 -11.14 -5.60
CA LEU A 32 -4.56 -10.20 -4.71
C LEU A 32 -5.10 -8.77 -4.89
N ASN A 33 -5.92 -8.52 -5.90
CA ASN A 33 -6.52 -7.22 -6.17
C ASN A 33 -7.44 -6.76 -5.02
N TYR A 34 -8.15 -7.68 -4.36
CA TYR A 34 -8.95 -7.35 -3.17
C TYR A 34 -8.11 -6.79 -2.00
N LEU A 35 -6.83 -7.19 -1.89
CA LEU A 35 -5.90 -6.63 -0.91
C LEU A 35 -5.47 -5.24 -1.34
N CYS A 36 -5.23 -5.05 -2.65
CA CYS A 36 -4.91 -3.74 -3.22
C CYS A 36 -6.01 -2.70 -3.02
N ALA A 37 -7.28 -3.14 -2.92
CA ALA A 37 -8.40 -2.26 -2.59
C ALA A 37 -8.32 -1.66 -1.17
N ARG A 38 -7.51 -2.22 -0.27
CA ARG A 38 -7.40 -1.77 1.14
C ARG A 38 -5.97 -1.52 1.60
N ALA A 39 -4.96 -1.82 0.77
CA ALA A 39 -3.54 -1.66 1.08
C ALA A 39 -2.74 -1.51 -0.21
N ASP A 40 -1.76 -0.62 -0.22
CA ASP A 40 -0.79 -0.54 -1.30
C ASP A 40 0.26 -1.65 -1.13
N LEU A 41 0.54 -2.39 -2.19
CA LEU A 41 1.55 -3.45 -2.17
C LEU A 41 2.88 -2.89 -2.66
N TYR A 42 3.95 -3.21 -1.93
CA TYR A 42 5.30 -2.84 -2.31
C TYR A 42 6.20 -4.07 -2.36
N LEU A 43 7.16 -4.09 -3.27
CA LEU A 43 8.16 -5.16 -3.41
C LEU A 43 9.55 -4.61 -3.10
N CYS A 44 10.30 -5.32 -2.27
CA CYS A 44 11.69 -5.02 -2.08
C CYS A 44 12.55 -5.65 -3.20
N PRO A 45 13.26 -4.88 -4.03
CA PRO A 45 14.09 -5.45 -5.12
C PRO A 45 15.33 -6.19 -4.59
N GLN A 46 15.81 -5.86 -3.39
CA GLN A 46 16.97 -6.51 -2.77
C GLN A 46 16.57 -7.80 -2.04
N CYS A 47 15.47 -7.75 -1.30
CA CYS A 47 15.03 -8.85 -0.44
C CYS A 47 14.01 -9.78 -1.12
N GLY A 48 13.40 -9.39 -2.24
CA GLY A 48 12.32 -10.13 -2.93
C GLY A 48 11.04 -10.25 -2.11
N ARG A 49 10.89 -9.47 -1.02
CA ARG A 49 9.80 -9.58 -0.07
C ARG A 49 8.70 -8.57 -0.40
N TYR A 50 7.45 -9.04 -0.31
CA TYR A 50 6.27 -8.19 -0.43
C TYR A 50 5.92 -7.56 0.91
N GLU A 51 5.67 -6.25 0.89
CA GLU A 51 5.29 -5.47 2.05
C GLU A 51 3.95 -4.77 1.78
N PHE A 52 2.99 -5.05 2.64
CA PHE A 52 1.65 -4.49 2.55
C PHE A 52 1.61 -3.20 3.38
N TYR A 53 1.44 -2.07 2.72
CA TYR A 53 1.25 -0.80 3.39
C TYR A 53 -0.24 -0.44 3.39
N ARG A 54 -0.90 -0.58 4.54
CA ARG A 54 -2.26 -0.05 4.68
C ARG A 54 -2.18 1.46 4.77
N ASP A 55 -2.82 2.13 3.81
CA ASP A 55 -2.94 3.58 3.85
C ASP A 55 -3.78 3.98 5.08
N PRO A 56 -3.28 4.88 5.95
CA PRO A 56 -3.94 5.25 7.20
C PRO A 56 -5.34 5.85 6.99
N ARG A 57 -5.66 6.39 5.81
CA ARG A 57 -6.99 6.92 5.47
C ARG A 57 -8.07 5.82 5.45
N TRP A 58 -7.67 4.56 5.27
CA TRP A 58 -8.59 3.43 5.43
C TRP A 58 -8.82 3.05 6.88
N LEU A 59 -7.80 3.18 7.75
CA LEU A 59 -7.95 2.99 9.20
C LEU A 59 -8.92 4.02 9.79
N GLU A 60 -8.81 5.28 9.37
CA GLU A 60 -9.72 6.35 9.81
C GLU A 60 -11.16 6.10 9.37
N ARG A 61 -11.38 5.66 8.13
CA ARG A 61 -12.72 5.35 7.62
C ARG A 61 -13.34 4.10 8.26
N ASP A 62 -12.55 3.08 8.58
CA ASP A 62 -13.04 1.90 9.31
C ASP A 62 -13.41 2.27 10.75
N ARG A 63 -12.62 3.17 11.37
CA ARG A 63 -12.93 3.75 12.68
C ARG A 63 -14.21 4.58 12.65
N GLU A 64 -14.38 5.45 11.66
CA GLU A 64 -15.59 6.27 11.50
C GLU A 64 -16.85 5.41 11.29
N LYS A 65 -16.74 4.30 10.54
CA LYS A 65 -17.83 3.32 10.40
C LYS A 65 -18.17 2.60 11.69
N ARG A 66 -17.20 2.34 12.57
CA ARG A 66 -17.43 1.70 13.88
C ARG A 66 -18.01 2.66 14.90
N GLU A 67 -17.65 3.95 14.87
CA GLU A 67 -18.17 4.95 15.81
C GLU A 67 -19.60 5.43 15.45
N LYS A 68 -20.07 5.16 14.23
CA LYS A 68 -21.46 5.42 13.81
C LYS A 68 -22.42 4.24 13.94
N GLY A 69 -21.95 3.07 14.40
CA GLY A 69 -22.72 1.84 14.56
C GLY A 69 -23.32 1.66 15.94
#